data_AF-A0A1V0GAW4-F1
#
_entry.id   AF-A0A1V0GAW4-F1
#
_cell.length_a   1.000
_cell.length_b   1.000
_cell.length_c   1.000
_cell.angle_alpha   90.00
_cell.angle_beta   90.00
_cell.angle_gamma   90.00
#
_symmetry.space_group_name_H-M   'P 1'
#
loop_
_entity.id
_entity.type
_entity.pdbx_description
1 polymer ?
#
loop_
_entity_poly.entity_id
_entity_poly.type
_entity_poly.pdbx_seq_one_letter_code
_entity_poly.pdbx_strand_id
1 'polypeptide(L)'
;MISYLASSKRYGAPKIHKDLLEKGYQISEKRVQKLMTELNIRSIVRKKYRPASLSKQEAKEYPNLLKRDFSTDKINQKWVTDMTYIYTLSDG
;
A
#
# COMPACT_ATOMS: atom_id res chain seq x y z
N MET A 1 -14.97 0.45 -24.62
CA MET A 1 -15.18 1.29 -23.42
C MET A 1 -15.98 0.63 -22.30
N ILE A 2 -16.93 -0.26 -22.59
CA ILE A 2 -17.77 -0.91 -21.55
C ILE A 2 -16.91 -1.53 -20.43
N SER A 3 -15.87 -2.30 -20.78
CA SER A 3 -14.92 -2.86 -19.82
C SER A 3 -14.14 -1.83 -19.00
N TYR A 4 -13.86 -0.65 -19.58
CA TYR A 4 -13.21 0.44 -18.87
C TYR A 4 -14.11 1.00 -17.77
N LEU A 5 -15.38 1.26 -18.08
CA LEU A 5 -16.36 1.74 -17.10
C LEU A 5 -16.68 0.67 -16.04
N ALA A 6 -16.86 -0.59 -16.46
CA ALA A 6 -17.13 -1.71 -15.58
C ALA A 6 -15.98 -1.96 -14.58
N SER A 7 -14.73 -1.73 -14.98
CA SER A 7 -13.57 -1.85 -14.10
C SER A 7 -13.32 -0.63 -13.21
N SER A 8 -14.28 0.29 -13.09
CA SER A 8 -14.09 1.56 -12.38
C SER A 8 -12.87 2.32 -12.92
N LYS A 9 -12.70 2.31 -14.25
CA LYS A 9 -11.62 2.98 -14.98
C LYS A 9 -10.22 2.38 -14.78
N ARG A 10 -10.09 1.17 -14.21
CA ARG A 10 -8.80 0.50 -13.93
C ARG A 10 -8.19 -0.22 -15.12
N TYR A 11 -8.98 -0.56 -16.13
CA TYR A 11 -8.49 -1.35 -17.26
C TYR A 11 -7.80 -0.44 -18.29
N GLY A 12 -6.57 -0.80 -18.64
CA GLY A 12 -5.83 -0.21 -19.76
C GLY A 12 -6.02 -1.01 -21.06
N ALA A 13 -5.32 -0.58 -22.12
CA ALA A 13 -5.41 -1.22 -23.42
C ALA A 13 -5.17 -2.74 -23.42
N PRO A 14 -4.22 -3.31 -22.65
CA PRO A 14 -4.03 -4.77 -22.64
C PRO A 14 -5.25 -5.55 -22.14
N LYS A 15 -5.89 -5.08 -21.06
CA LYS A 15 -7.08 -5.74 -20.49
C LYS A 15 -8.31 -5.55 -21.37
N ILE A 16 -8.50 -4.34 -21.90
CA ILE A 16 -9.59 -4.05 -22.82
C ILE A 16 -9.44 -4.87 -24.11
N HIS A 17 -8.21 -5.04 -24.61
CA HIS A 17 -7.93 -5.87 -25.78
C HIS A 17 -8.28 -7.34 -25.51
N LYS A 18 -7.90 -7.89 -24.36
CA LYS A 18 -8.26 -9.27 -23.97
C LYS A 18 -9.78 -9.45 -23.91
N ASP A 19 -10.49 -8.55 -23.25
CA ASP A 19 -11.97 -8.60 -23.19
C ASP A 19 -12.62 -8.51 -24.57
N LEU A 20 -12.02 -7.78 -25.52
CA LEU A 20 -12.51 -7.68 -26.90
C LEU A 20 -12.27 -8.97 -27.68
N LEU A 21 -11.10 -9.60 -27.50
CA LEU A 21 -10.81 -10.92 -28.08
C LEU A 21 -11.76 -12.00 -27.56
N GLU A 22 -12.03 -12.02 -26.26
CA GLU A 22 -12.99 -12.96 -25.64
C GLU A 22 -14.42 -12.77 -26.15
N LYS A 23 -14.77 -11.55 -26.56
CA LYS A 23 -16.06 -11.23 -27.20
C LYS A 23 -16.07 -11.51 -28.71
N GLY A 24 -15.00 -12.06 -29.28
CA GLY A 24 -14.89 -12.41 -30.69
C GLY A 24 -14.44 -11.28 -31.62
N TYR A 25 -14.02 -10.13 -31.09
CA TYR A 25 -13.51 -9.04 -31.92
C TYR A 25 -12.04 -9.25 -32.28
N GLN A 26 -11.72 -9.24 -33.57
CA GLN A 26 -10.33 -9.24 -34.06
C GLN A 26 -9.81 -7.81 -34.19
N ILE A 27 -9.20 -7.30 -33.12
CA ILE A 27 -8.63 -5.94 -33.07
C ILE A 27 -7.23 -6.01 -32.48
N SER A 28 -6.28 -5.25 -33.01
CA SER A 28 -4.93 -5.18 -32.42
C SER A 28 -4.91 -4.32 -31.15
N GLU A 29 -4.03 -4.63 -30.20
CA GLU A 29 -3.86 -3.81 -29.00
C GLU A 29 -3.51 -2.34 -29.35
N LYS A 30 -2.69 -2.11 -30.38
CA LYS A 30 -2.38 -0.76 -30.89
C LYS A 30 -3.63 0.01 -31.31
N ARG A 31 -4.61 -0.66 -31.93
CA ARG A 31 -5.89 -0.03 -32.30
C ARG A 31 -6.70 0.32 -31.05
N VAL A 32 -6.69 -0.53 -30.03
CA VAL A 32 -7.31 -0.23 -28.73
C VAL A 32 -6.65 0.98 -28.07
N GLN A 33 -5.32 1.05 -28.07
CA GLN A 33 -4.58 2.21 -27.55
C GLN A 33 -4.95 3.50 -28.30
N LYS A 34 -5.00 3.47 -29.64
CA LYS A 34 -5.40 4.63 -30.46
C LYS A 34 -6.80 5.11 -30.11
N LEU A 35 -7.77 4.19 -30.01
CA LEU A 35 -9.14 4.50 -29.61
C LEU A 35 -9.20 5.07 -28.18
N MET A 36 -8.42 4.54 -27.25
CA MET A 36 -8.34 5.11 -25.90
C MET A 36 -7.80 6.54 -25.93
N THR A 37 -6.81 6.83 -26.76
CA THR A 37 -6.26 8.19 -26.92
C THR A 37 -7.27 9.14 -27.56
N GLU A 38 -7.94 8.73 -28.65
CA GLU A 38 -8.99 9.51 -29.33
C GLU A 38 -10.16 9.85 -28.39
N LEU A 39 -10.49 8.94 -27.47
CA LEU A 39 -11.54 9.12 -26.47
C LEU A 39 -11.04 9.80 -25.18
N ASN A 40 -9.76 10.18 -25.12
CA ASN A 40 -9.09 10.75 -23.96
C ASN A 40 -9.22 9.90 -22.66
N ILE A 41 -9.18 8.58 -22.82
CA ILE A 41 -9.34 7.59 -21.75
C ILE A 41 -7.99 7.07 -21.30
N ARG A 42 -7.78 7.06 -19.98
CA ARG A 42 -6.56 6.52 -19.36
C ARG A 42 -6.91 5.60 -18.19
N SER A 43 -6.09 4.56 -18.01
CA SER A 43 -6.21 3.64 -16.88
C SER A 43 -5.87 4.35 -15.57
N ILE A 44 -6.73 4.17 -14.57
CA ILE A 44 -6.50 4.67 -13.20
C ILE A 44 -5.77 3.58 -12.41
N VAL A 45 -4.51 3.87 -12.07
CA VAL A 45 -3.70 3.02 -11.18
C VAL A 45 -3.93 3.45 -9.73
N ARG A 46 -4.42 2.54 -8.88
CA ARG A 46 -4.48 2.79 -7.44
C ARG A 46 -3.06 2.75 -6.89
N LYS A 47 -2.61 3.81 -6.21
CA LYS A 47 -1.31 3.80 -5.53
C LYS A 47 -1.27 2.64 -4.53
N LYS A 48 -0.17 1.88 -4.53
CA LYS A 48 0.07 0.83 -3.52
C LYS A 48 -0.03 1.49 -2.14
N TYR A 49 -0.80 0.90 -1.23
CA TYR A 49 -0.83 1.34 0.16
C TYR A 49 0.59 1.27 0.73
N ARG A 50 1.10 2.40 1.20
CA ARG A 50 2.32 2.47 1.99
C ARG A 50 1.87 2.81 3.40
N PRO A 51 2.07 1.92 4.40
CA PRO A 51 1.89 2.29 5.78
C PRO A 51 2.74 3.54 6.01
N ALA A 52 2.11 4.64 6.43
CA ALA A 52 2.89 5.73 6.97
C ALA A 52 3.66 5.16 8.16
N SER A 53 4.97 5.43 8.24
CA SER A 53 5.69 5.18 9.47
C SER A 53 4.89 5.81 10.59
N LEU A 54 4.61 5.03 11.64
CA LEU A 54 3.91 5.51 12.85
C LEU A 54 4.59 6.74 13.48
N SER A 55 5.78 7.12 13.01
CA SER A 55 6.48 8.37 13.31
C SER A 55 5.71 9.67 13.00
N LYS A 56 4.54 9.61 12.36
CA LYS A 56 3.68 10.78 12.10
C LYS A 56 2.44 10.88 13.00
N GLN A 57 2.15 9.86 13.81
CA GLN A 57 1.32 10.12 14.98
C GLN A 57 2.24 10.81 15.97
N GLU A 58 1.85 11.99 16.44
CA GLU A 58 2.44 12.62 17.62
C GLU A 58 2.41 11.58 18.75
N ALA A 59 3.49 10.81 18.89
CA ALA A 59 3.65 9.91 20.00
C ALA A 59 3.64 10.82 21.23
N LYS A 60 2.66 10.63 22.11
CA LYS A 60 2.67 11.31 23.41
C LYS A 60 4.02 11.02 24.05
N GLU A 61 4.87 12.04 24.15
CA GLU A 61 6.11 11.94 24.89
C GLU A 61 5.76 11.81 26.37
N TYR A 62 5.97 10.61 26.92
CA TYR A 62 5.87 10.41 28.36
C TYR A 62 7.19 10.79 29.01
N PRO A 63 7.20 11.58 30.09
CA PRO A 63 8.42 11.93 30.78
C PRO A 63 9.10 10.66 31.33
N ASN A 64 10.40 10.51 31.07
CA ASN A 64 11.20 9.45 31.67
C ASN A 64 11.37 9.72 33.18
N LEU A 65 10.49 9.13 33.99
CA LEU A 65 10.48 9.30 35.45
C LEU A 65 11.72 8.72 36.14
N LEU A 66 12.37 7.73 35.51
CA LEU A 66 13.50 7.03 36.10
C LEU A 66 14.82 7.75 35.91
N LYS A 67 14.99 8.50 34.81
CA LYS A 67 16.25 9.21 34.49
C LYS A 67 17.51 8.32 34.63
N ARG A 68 17.37 7.01 34.38
CA ARG A 68 18.40 5.96 34.56
C ARG A 68 18.87 5.74 36.01
N ASP A 69 18.10 6.20 36.99
CA ASP A 69 18.28 5.83 38.39
C ASP A 69 17.51 4.54 38.71
N PHE A 70 18.27 3.47 38.95
CA PHE A 70 17.76 2.14 39.29
C PHE A 70 17.88 1.82 40.79
N SER A 71 18.33 2.77 41.61
CA SER A 71 18.41 2.57 43.06
C SER A 71 17.01 2.42 43.68
N THR A 72 16.85 1.48 44.62
CA THR A 72 15.58 1.18 45.31
C THR A 72 15.88 0.66 46.71
N ASP A 73 15.04 1.03 47.68
CA ASP A 73 15.16 0.56 49.06
C ASP A 73 14.43 -0.77 49.30
N LYS A 74 13.44 -1.09 48.47
CA LYS A 74 12.61 -2.31 48.58
C LYS A 74 12.29 -2.89 47.21
N ILE A 75 11.93 -4.18 47.19
CA ILE A 75 11.51 -4.87 45.97
C ILE A 75 10.24 -4.22 45.36
N ASN A 76 10.08 -4.31 44.04
CA ASN A 76 8.91 -3.85 43.27
C ASN A 76 8.67 -2.33 43.20
N GLN A 77 9.68 -1.49 43.46
CA GLN A 77 9.54 -0.03 43.39
C GLN A 77 9.72 0.57 41.98
N LYS A 78 10.48 -0.10 41.11
CA LYS A 78 10.78 0.36 39.74
C LYS A 78 10.71 -0.84 38.78
N TRP A 79 9.97 -0.71 37.68
CA TRP A 79 9.82 -1.74 36.65
C TRP A 79 10.12 -1.13 35.28
N VAL A 80 10.99 -1.77 34.50
CA VAL A 80 11.39 -1.34 33.16
C VAL A 80 11.39 -2.55 32.25
N THR A 81 10.90 -2.37 31.03
CA THR A 81 10.89 -3.40 29.98
C THR A 81 11.37 -2.77 28.67
N ASP A 82 12.26 -3.44 27.96
CA ASP A 82 12.61 -3.09 26.58
C ASP A 82 12.10 -4.16 25.60
N MET A 83 11.77 -3.73 24.39
CA MET A 83 11.43 -4.63 23.28
C MET A 83 12.54 -4.55 22.24
N THR A 84 13.27 -5.64 22.09
CA THR A 84 14.29 -5.77 21.03
C THR A 84 13.69 -6.53 19.85
N TYR A 85 13.65 -5.88 18.68
CA TYR A 85 13.24 -6.53 17.44
C TYR A 85 14.42 -7.37 16.90
N ILE A 86 14.20 -8.66 16.75
CA ILE A 86 15.15 -9.56 16.08
C ILE A 86 14.70 -9.72 14.64
N TYR A 87 15.54 -9.30 13.70
CA TYR A 87 15.27 -9.43 12.28
C TYR A 87 15.45 -10.88 11.82
N THR A 88 14.43 -11.45 11.17
CA THR A 88 14.46 -12.78 10.57
C THR A 88 14.42 -12.68 9.05
N LEU A 89 15.21 -13.51 8.36
CA LEU A 89 15.41 -13.47 6.90
C LEU A 89 14.27 -14.10 6.08
N SER A 90 13.22 -14.58 6.73
CA SER A 90 12.20 -15.42 6.10
C SER A 90 10.79 -14.99 6.51
N ASP A 91 10.02 -14.57 5.52
CA ASP A 91 8.57 -14.75 5.51
C ASP A 91 8.30 -16.01 4.66
N GLY A 92 7.45 -16.90 5.15
CA GLY A 92 7.04 -18.12 4.43
C GLY A 92 6.27 -17.84 3.14
#